data_AF-A2YNZ2-F1
#
_entry.id   AF-A2YNZ2-F1
#
_cell.length_a   1.000
_cell.length_b   1.000
_cell.length_c   1.000
_cell.angle_alpha   90.00
_cell.angle_beta   90.00
_cell.angle_gamma   90.00
#
_symmetry.space_group_name_H-M   'P 1'
#
loop_
_entity.id
_entity.type
_entity.pdbx_description
1 polymer ?
#
loop_
_entity_poly.entity_id
_entity_poly.type
_entity_poly.pdbx_seq_one_letter_code
_entity_poly.pdbx_strand_id
1 'polypeptide(L)'
;MALTFTRHSLVVIVGALLLQLFFLAGLAPAAAAAGPTGQVTVFWGRNKDEGSLREACDTGLYTMVVMSFLNVYGARGGEYRLDLAGHPEEQDGRSGYVYPKTLYYRYVPELQKAANYGGFMIWDRYSDKQSGYSGYVKNWA
;
A
#
# COMPACT_ATOMS: atom_id res chain seq x y z
N MET A 1 -3.46 67.76 8.37
CA MET A 1 -2.07 67.71 7.85
C MET A 1 -1.92 66.39 7.11
N ALA A 2 -2.13 66.39 5.79
CA ALA A 2 -2.07 65.19 4.97
C ALA A 2 -0.60 64.89 4.65
N LEU A 3 -0.10 63.70 5.03
CA LEU A 3 1.25 63.27 4.65
C LEU A 3 1.26 62.99 3.14
N THR A 4 1.88 63.87 2.37
CA THR A 4 2.18 63.68 0.95
C THR A 4 3.39 62.75 0.81
N PHE A 5 3.13 61.47 0.55
CA PHE A 5 4.17 60.51 0.23
C PHE A 5 4.68 60.77 -1.20
N THR A 6 5.97 61.07 -1.34
CA THR A 6 6.58 61.26 -2.65
C THR A 6 6.75 59.91 -3.36
N ARG A 7 6.84 59.92 -4.69
CA ARG A 7 7.04 58.70 -5.50
C ARG A 7 8.26 57.88 -5.03
N HIS A 8 9.27 58.56 -4.48
CA HIS A 8 10.44 57.94 -3.83
C HIS A 8 10.07 57.18 -2.55
N SER A 9 9.25 57.77 -1.68
CA SER A 9 8.78 57.14 -0.45
C SER A 9 7.95 55.88 -0.73
N LEU A 10 7.16 55.88 -1.82
CA LEU A 10 6.40 54.72 -2.29
C LEU A 10 7.30 53.58 -2.76
N VAL A 11 8.37 53.87 -3.51
CA VAL A 11 9.34 52.87 -3.99
C VAL A 11 10.09 52.22 -2.82
N VAL A 12 10.47 53.01 -1.81
CA VAL A 12 11.16 52.49 -0.61
C VAL A 12 10.25 51.57 0.20
N ILE A 13 8.97 51.93 0.38
CA ILE A 13 8.00 51.12 1.11
C ILE A 13 7.71 49.81 0.37
N VAL A 14 7.49 49.87 -0.94
CA VAL A 14 7.28 48.66 -1.77
C VAL A 14 8.51 47.76 -1.74
N GLY A 15 9.72 48.33 -1.83
CA GLY A 15 10.97 47.58 -1.70
C GLY A 15 11.12 46.90 -0.35
N ALA A 16 10.80 47.59 0.75
CA ALA A 16 10.84 47.02 2.10
C ALA A 16 9.81 45.89 2.29
N LEU A 17 8.59 46.05 1.76
CA LEU A 17 7.54 45.02 1.81
C LEU A 17 7.92 43.78 0.99
N LEU A 18 8.52 43.98 -0.19
CA LEU A 18 9.03 42.87 -1.01
C LEU A 18 10.18 42.14 -0.32
N LEU A 19 11.07 42.86 0.37
CA LEU A 19 12.16 42.27 1.15
C LEU A 19 11.63 41.48 2.36
N GLN A 20 10.60 41.99 3.04
CA GLN A 20 9.91 41.29 4.13
C GLN A 20 9.22 40.00 3.66
N LEU A 21 8.54 40.04 2.50
CA LEU A 21 7.94 38.86 1.89
C LEU A 21 9.00 37.82 1.50
N PHE A 22 10.18 38.26 1.03
CA PHE A 22 11.30 37.37 0.71
C PHE A 22 11.87 36.68 1.97
N PHE A 23 11.97 37.40 3.09
CA PHE A 23 12.39 36.84 4.38
C PHE A 23 11.38 35.83 4.95
N LEU A 24 10.08 36.07 4.77
CA LEU A 24 9.00 35.14 5.18
C LEU A 24 8.97 33.85 4.35
N ALA A 25 9.35 33.91 3.06
CA ALA A 25 9.40 32.74 2.19
C ALA A 25 10.62 31.83 2.45
N GLY A 26 11.69 32.34 3.07
CA GLY A 26 12.91 31.58 3.39
C GLY A 26 12.80 30.69 4.64
N LEU A 27 11.71 30.80 5.40
CA LEU A 27 11.45 30.02 6.62
C LEU A 27 10.65 28.73 6.37
N ALA A 28 10.53 28.28 5.11
CA ALA A 28 10.01 26.95 4.84
C ALA A 28 10.93 25.93 5.54
N PRO A 29 10.43 25.12 6.48
CA PRO A 29 11.21 24.02 7.02
C PRO A 29 11.67 23.16 5.85
N ALA A 30 12.98 23.02 5.69
CA ALA A 30 13.52 21.99 4.81
C ALA A 30 12.81 20.69 5.18
N ALA A 31 12.20 20.02 4.19
CA ALA A 31 11.55 18.74 4.39
C ALA A 31 12.51 17.86 5.20
N ALA A 32 12.16 17.58 6.45
CA ALA A 32 12.95 16.71 7.29
C ALA A 32 13.14 15.42 6.50
N ALA A 33 14.39 15.04 6.26
CA ALA A 33 14.69 13.72 5.73
C ALA A 33 13.97 12.73 6.64
N ALA A 34 12.96 12.05 6.09
CA ALA A 34 12.20 11.08 6.86
C ALA A 34 13.21 10.07 7.41
N GLY A 35 13.41 10.07 8.72
CA GLY A 35 14.11 9.00 9.39
C GLY A 35 13.42 7.66 9.08
N PRO A 36 14.03 6.53 9.46
CA PRO A 36 13.38 5.23 9.31
C PRO A 36 11.94 5.31 9.84
N THR A 37 10.95 5.08 8.97
CA THR A 37 9.54 5.25 9.32
C THR A 37 9.04 4.17 10.28
N GLY A 38 9.88 3.18 10.60
CA GLY A 38 9.49 1.99 11.34
C GLY A 38 8.46 1.13 10.61
N GLN A 39 8.21 1.40 9.32
CA GLN A 39 7.21 0.68 8.54
C GLN A 39 7.80 -0.62 8.01
N VAL A 40 7.20 -1.73 8.41
CA VAL A 40 7.57 -3.07 7.97
C VAL A 40 6.34 -3.69 7.32
N THR A 41 6.48 -4.06 6.05
CA THR A 41 5.49 -4.85 5.32
C THR A 41 5.97 -6.27 5.21
N VAL A 42 5.09 -7.24 5.46
CA VAL A 42 5.40 -8.67 5.33
C VAL A 42 4.47 -9.35 4.35
N PHE A 43 5.00 -10.37 3.67
CA PHE A 43 4.20 -11.32 2.90
C PHE A 43 3.87 -12.53 3.75
N TRP A 44 2.60 -12.93 3.75
CA TRP A 44 2.11 -14.16 4.39
C TRP A 44 1.53 -15.10 3.33
N GLY A 45 1.68 -16.41 3.48
CA GLY A 45 1.05 -17.43 2.63
C GLY A 45 2.03 -18.28 1.81
N ARG A 46 3.31 -18.35 2.19
CA ARG A 46 4.34 -19.11 1.46
C ARG A 46 4.93 -20.27 2.25
N ASN A 47 4.56 -20.41 3.53
CA ASN A 47 4.99 -21.51 4.37
C ASN A 47 3.89 -21.88 5.37
N LYS A 48 3.36 -23.10 5.32
CA LYS A 48 2.33 -23.58 6.27
C LYS A 48 2.71 -23.42 7.75
N ASP A 49 4.00 -23.39 8.06
CA ASP A 49 4.52 -23.30 9.43
C ASP A 49 4.77 -21.83 9.86
N GLU A 50 4.34 -20.83 9.07
CA GLU A 50 4.50 -19.39 9.36
C GLU A 50 3.42 -18.80 10.28
N GLY A 51 2.53 -19.65 10.79
CA GLY A 51 1.40 -19.24 11.61
C GLY A 51 0.21 -18.73 10.79
N SER A 52 -0.85 -18.32 11.48
CA SER A 52 -2.07 -17.84 10.81
C SER A 52 -1.92 -16.40 10.31
N LEU A 53 -2.70 -16.01 9.30
CA LEU A 53 -2.71 -14.62 8.84
C LEU A 53 -3.18 -13.65 9.93
N ARG A 54 -4.12 -14.09 10.79
CA ARG A 54 -4.58 -13.30 11.93
C ARG A 54 -3.46 -13.05 12.94
N GLU A 55 -2.69 -14.08 13.25
CA GLU A 55 -1.52 -14.00 14.12
C GLU A 55 -0.50 -13.02 13.56
N ALA A 56 -0.18 -13.10 12.26
CA ALA A 56 0.71 -12.15 11.59
C ALA A 56 0.25 -10.69 11.77
N CYS A 57 -1.04 -10.43 11.56
CA CYS A 57 -1.63 -9.10 11.79
C CYS A 57 -1.54 -8.65 13.26
N ASP A 58 -1.69 -9.57 14.22
CA ASP A 58 -1.71 -9.29 15.66
C ASP A 58 -0.32 -9.18 16.31
N THR A 59 0.75 -9.59 15.64
CA THR A 59 2.12 -9.51 16.19
C THR A 59 2.54 -8.10 16.62
N GLY A 60 1.95 -7.06 16.01
CA GLY A 60 2.38 -5.67 16.18
C GLY A 60 3.73 -5.36 15.50
N LEU A 61 4.35 -6.32 14.81
CA LEU A 61 5.63 -6.17 14.14
C LEU A 61 5.51 -5.51 12.76
N TYR A 62 4.34 -5.65 12.14
CA TYR A 62 4.10 -5.24 10.76
C TYR A 62 3.07 -4.14 10.69
N THR A 63 3.46 -3.03 10.06
CA THR A 63 2.53 -1.94 9.73
C THR A 63 1.60 -2.34 8.59
N MET A 64 1.99 -3.33 7.80
CA MET A 64 1.17 -3.88 6.73
C MET A 64 1.46 -5.38 6.55
N VAL A 65 0.41 -6.19 6.52
CA VAL A 65 0.50 -7.61 6.17
C VAL A 65 -0.18 -7.80 4.83
N VAL A 66 0.58 -8.18 3.82
CA VAL A 66 0.07 -8.45 2.48
C VAL A 66 0.00 -9.96 2.31
N MET A 67 -1.19 -10.46 1.98
CA MET A 67 -1.30 -11.87 1.65
C MET A 67 -0.66 -12.09 0.27
N SER A 68 0.32 -12.99 0.24
CA SER A 68 1.11 -13.31 -0.95
C SER A 68 0.28 -14.15 -1.90
N PHE A 69 -0.14 -13.57 -3.03
CA PHE A 69 -0.81 -14.31 -4.10
C PHE A 69 0.07 -14.47 -5.34
N LEU A 70 -0.29 -15.53 -6.08
CA LEU A 70 0.09 -15.85 -7.45
C LEU A 70 1.57 -16.20 -7.67
N ASN A 71 1.87 -17.48 -7.48
CA ASN A 71 2.93 -18.14 -8.23
C ASN A 71 2.38 -18.48 -9.64
N VAL A 72 2.29 -17.52 -10.55
CA VAL A 72 1.97 -17.86 -11.95
C VAL A 72 3.24 -18.31 -12.65
N TYR A 73 3.54 -19.60 -12.55
CA TYR A 73 4.40 -20.22 -13.55
C TYR A 73 3.68 -21.38 -14.21
N GLY A 74 3.21 -21.12 -15.44
CA GLY A 74 3.25 -22.10 -16.52
C GLY A 74 2.35 -23.33 -16.40
N ALA A 75 1.12 -23.21 -15.90
CA ALA A 75 0.13 -24.22 -16.24
C ALA A 75 -0.22 -24.09 -17.73
N ARG A 76 0.33 -24.99 -18.57
CA ARG A 76 -0.19 -25.25 -19.92
C ARG A 76 -1.71 -25.37 -19.81
N GLY A 77 -2.45 -24.38 -20.32
CA GLY A 77 -3.92 -24.36 -20.29
C GLY A 77 -4.60 -23.21 -19.53
N GLY A 78 -3.86 -22.26 -18.95
CA GLY A 78 -4.49 -21.04 -18.39
C GLY A 78 -5.14 -21.22 -17.01
N GLU A 79 -4.73 -22.23 -16.24
CA GLU A 79 -5.18 -22.39 -14.86
C GLU A 79 -4.41 -21.45 -13.93
N TYR A 80 -5.10 -20.45 -13.40
CA TYR A 80 -4.60 -19.59 -12.34
C TYR A 80 -4.56 -20.40 -11.05
N ARG A 81 -3.40 -20.46 -10.39
CA ARG A 81 -3.25 -21.19 -9.13
C ARG A 81 -2.89 -20.23 -8.00
N LEU A 82 -3.50 -20.50 -6.85
CA LEU A 82 -3.38 -19.74 -5.62
C LEU A 82 -2.93 -20.73 -4.56
N ASP A 83 -1.62 -20.73 -4.38
CA ASP A 83 -0.89 -21.63 -3.51
C ASP A 83 -0.61 -20.91 -2.19
N LEU A 84 -1.35 -21.30 -1.15
CA LEU A 84 -1.11 -20.87 0.23
C LEU A 84 -0.28 -21.91 0.99
N ALA A 85 0.57 -22.66 0.28
CA ALA A 85 1.49 -23.63 0.87
C ALA A 85 0.81 -24.69 1.77
N GLY A 86 -0.46 -25.02 1.54
CA GLY A 86 -1.22 -25.96 2.36
C GLY A 86 -1.81 -25.37 3.64
N HIS A 87 -1.90 -24.05 3.76
CA HIS A 87 -2.64 -23.39 4.83
C HIS A 87 -4.12 -23.84 4.86
N PRO A 88 -4.81 -23.87 6.02
CA PRO A 88 -6.22 -24.27 6.13
C PRO A 88 -7.17 -23.52 5.19
N GLU A 89 -6.76 -22.33 4.78
CA GLU A 89 -7.43 -21.46 3.82
C GLU A 89 -7.55 -22.13 2.42
N GLU A 90 -6.65 -23.07 2.13
CA GLU A 90 -6.61 -23.88 0.92
C GLU A 90 -7.66 -25.01 0.95
N GLN A 91 -8.77 -24.80 0.25
CA GLN A 91 -9.79 -25.84 0.09
C GLN A 91 -9.58 -26.67 -1.18
N ASP A 92 -9.78 -27.98 -1.01
CA ASP A 92 -9.93 -29.05 -2.02
C ASP A 92 -8.74 -30.00 -2.23
N GLY A 93 -7.66 -29.90 -1.46
CA GLY A 93 -6.57 -30.92 -1.45
C GLY A 93 -5.92 -31.18 -2.82
N ARG A 94 -6.26 -30.38 -3.83
CA ARG A 94 -5.76 -30.39 -5.19
C ARG A 94 -4.80 -29.23 -5.34
N SER A 95 -3.54 -29.52 -5.02
CA SER A 95 -2.37 -28.80 -5.56
C SER A 95 -2.45 -27.26 -5.50
N GLY A 96 -2.52 -26.66 -4.32
CA GLY A 96 -2.17 -25.25 -4.18
C GLY A 96 -3.12 -24.33 -4.95
N TYR A 97 -4.43 -24.59 -4.95
CA TYR A 97 -5.40 -23.70 -5.57
C TYR A 97 -6.56 -23.34 -4.64
N VAL A 98 -6.68 -22.06 -4.32
CA VAL A 98 -7.90 -21.50 -3.71
C VAL A 98 -8.77 -20.81 -4.75
N TYR A 99 -10.02 -21.22 -4.80
CA TYR A 99 -11.00 -20.66 -5.73
C TYR A 99 -11.36 -19.21 -5.35
N PRO A 100 -11.47 -18.27 -6.32
CA PRO A 100 -11.66 -16.85 -5.99
C PRO A 100 -12.96 -16.55 -5.22
N LYS A 101 -14.04 -17.33 -5.44
CA LYS A 101 -15.25 -17.20 -4.61
C LYS A 101 -15.02 -17.59 -3.15
N THR A 102 -14.22 -18.63 -2.88
CA THR A 102 -13.88 -19.03 -1.51
C THR A 102 -13.11 -17.91 -0.83
N LEU A 103 -12.16 -17.32 -1.54
CA LEU A 103 -11.40 -16.18 -1.06
C LEU A 103 -12.30 -14.99 -0.71
N TYR A 104 -13.18 -14.59 -1.63
CA TYR A 104 -14.08 -13.46 -1.44
C TYR A 104 -15.11 -13.68 -0.32
N TYR A 105 -15.76 -14.84 -0.26
CA TYR A 105 -16.86 -15.06 0.70
C TYR A 105 -16.40 -15.47 2.09
N ARG A 106 -15.25 -16.15 2.22
CA ARG A 106 -14.81 -16.70 3.51
C ARG A 106 -13.69 -15.91 4.16
N TYR A 107 -12.69 -15.48 3.40
CA TYR A 107 -11.47 -14.94 4.00
C TYR A 107 -11.43 -13.42 3.97
N VAL A 108 -11.71 -12.80 2.82
CA VAL A 108 -11.66 -11.34 2.66
C VAL A 108 -12.40 -10.57 3.78
N PRO A 109 -13.64 -10.93 4.15
CA PRO A 109 -14.36 -10.19 5.18
C PRO A 109 -13.73 -10.32 6.57
N GLU A 110 -13.04 -11.41 6.85
CA GLU A 110 -12.31 -11.60 8.11
C GLU A 110 -10.99 -10.83 8.11
N LEU A 111 -10.30 -10.79 6.97
CA LEU A 111 -9.02 -10.10 6.83
C LEU A 111 -9.15 -8.60 6.86
N GLN A 112 -10.21 -8.05 6.27
CA GLN A 112 -10.51 -6.63 6.33
C GLN A 112 -10.82 -6.13 7.75
N LYS A 113 -11.05 -7.02 8.73
CA LYS A 113 -11.17 -6.63 10.15
C LYS A 113 -9.81 -6.26 10.74
N ALA A 114 -8.70 -6.74 10.18
CA ALA A 114 -7.37 -6.38 10.62
C ALA A 114 -6.96 -5.02 10.05
N ALA A 115 -6.70 -4.05 10.92
CA ALA A 115 -6.40 -2.67 10.53
C ALA A 115 -5.12 -2.53 9.68
N ASN A 116 -4.21 -3.50 9.75
CA ASN A 116 -2.96 -3.55 9.01
C ASN A 116 -2.98 -4.54 7.83
N TYR A 117 -4.13 -5.07 7.43
CA TYR A 117 -4.20 -5.87 6.21
C TYR A 117 -3.99 -4.98 4.97
N GLY A 118 -2.96 -5.30 4.18
CA GLY A 118 -2.52 -4.51 3.02
C GLY A 118 -3.13 -4.95 1.69
N GLY A 119 -4.01 -5.94 1.68
CA GLY A 119 -4.63 -6.47 0.47
C GLY A 119 -3.82 -7.59 -0.19
N PHE A 120 -3.96 -7.68 -1.51
CA PHE A 120 -3.43 -8.75 -2.34
C PHE A 120 -2.13 -8.31 -3.05
N MET A 121 -1.09 -9.14 -3.00
CA MET A 121 0.08 -8.98 -3.88
C MET A 121 -0.09 -9.77 -5.18
N ILE A 122 0.20 -9.13 -6.32
CA ILE A 122 0.32 -9.80 -7.62
C ILE A 122 1.80 -9.80 -8.03
N TRP A 123 2.43 -10.98 -8.07
CA TRP A 123 3.87 -11.13 -8.35
C TRP A 123 4.22 -11.00 -9.85
N ASP A 124 3.37 -11.56 -10.73
CA ASP A 124 3.61 -11.55 -12.19
C ASP A 124 2.55 -10.73 -12.95
N ARG A 125 2.94 -9.51 -13.34
CA ARG A 125 2.10 -8.63 -14.16
C ARG A 125 1.83 -9.18 -15.57
N TYR A 126 2.75 -9.93 -16.17
CA TYR A 126 2.55 -10.48 -17.51
C TYR A 126 1.41 -11.50 -17.50
N SER A 127 1.43 -12.40 -16.53
CA SER A 127 0.35 -13.37 -16.31
C SER A 127 -0.95 -12.69 -15.84
N ASP A 128 -0.88 -11.67 -14.99
CA ASP A 128 -2.05 -10.90 -14.59
C ASP A 128 -2.79 -10.32 -15.80
N LYS A 129 -2.06 -9.74 -16.77
CA LYS A 129 -2.66 -9.21 -18.01
C LYS A 129 -3.40 -10.26 -18.85
N GLN A 130 -2.96 -11.51 -18.82
CA GLN A 130 -3.62 -12.60 -19.53
C GLN A 130 -4.85 -13.10 -18.78
N SER A 131 -4.76 -13.08 -17.45
CA SER A 131 -5.78 -13.60 -16.54
C SER A 131 -6.92 -12.65 -16.23
N GLY A 132 -6.64 -11.35 -16.18
CA GLY A 132 -7.53 -10.37 -15.58
C GLY A 132 -7.76 -10.57 -14.08
N TYR A 133 -6.91 -11.33 -13.38
CA TYR A 133 -7.10 -11.69 -11.97
C TYR A 133 -7.22 -10.46 -11.07
N SER A 134 -6.35 -9.46 -11.27
CA SER A 134 -6.43 -8.17 -10.58
C SER A 134 -7.78 -7.47 -10.74
N GLY A 135 -8.47 -7.67 -11.86
CA GLY A 135 -9.82 -7.15 -12.10
C GLY A 135 -10.87 -7.75 -11.16
N TYR A 136 -10.69 -9.00 -10.73
CA TYR A 136 -11.57 -9.64 -9.73
C TYR A 136 -11.25 -9.11 -8.33
N VAL A 137 -9.98 -9.18 -7.91
CA VAL A 137 -9.58 -8.88 -6.52
C VAL A 137 -9.53 -7.39 -6.18
N LYS A 138 -9.41 -6.49 -7.17
CA LYS A 138 -9.32 -5.04 -6.93
C LYS A 138 -10.51 -4.48 -6.15
N ASN A 139 -11.69 -5.08 -6.31
CA ASN A 139 -12.91 -4.64 -5.63
C ASN A 139 -13.17 -5.40 -4.32
N TRP A 140 -12.24 -6.25 -3.89
CA TRP A 140 -12.35 -7.06 -2.67
C TRP A 140 -11.46 -6.53 -1.55
N ALA A 141 -10.44 -5.74 -1.86
CA ALA A 141 -9.52 -5.15 -0.90
C ALA A 141 -10.15 -3.91 -0.23
#